data_AF-A0A6I4Q5B6-F1
#
_entry.id   AF-A0A6I4Q5B6-F1
#
_cell.length_a   1.000
_cell.length_b   1.000
_cell.length_c   1.000
_cell.angle_alpha   90.00
_cell.angle_beta   90.00
_cell.angle_gamma   90.00
#
_symmetry.space_group_name_H-M   'P 1'
#
loop_
_entity.id
_entity.type
_entity.pdbx_description
1 polymer ?
#
loop_
_entity_poly.entity_id
_entity_poly.type
_entity_poly.pdbx_seq_one_letter_code
_entity_poly.pdbx_strand_id
1 'polypeptide(L)'
;MNEEIINTLQRREKIIDLLENENTVSVNKLSKLFNVSTVTIRNDLRYLEKKGCALRSYGGAMINKAFALDKPLLDKSRINSDIKHKIAQKAADMVNDGDRIILDSGSTTAAMVPYLINKQNLIVLTNALNIAYDLSTNTDIQVIIAGGNVRKNSYSISGENVEQQLKMYHFNKLFLGVDGFDLNVGITTPNFAEAAINKVMCQVSDHIIAITDSSKFGRKSFCTIEKINHIKTIITDSNIPKDYLTQLQTLGIDVVISDI
;
A
#
# COMPACT_ATOMS: atom_id res chain seq x y z
N MET A 1 14.88 -23.81 19.45
CA MET A 1 14.06 -22.68 18.95
C MET A 1 15.01 -21.83 18.12
N ASN A 2 15.00 -21.97 16.81
CA ASN A 2 15.93 -21.26 15.94
C ASN A 2 15.59 -19.77 15.98
N GLU A 3 16.45 -18.94 16.54
CA GLU A 3 16.35 -17.49 16.41
C GLU A 3 16.58 -17.14 14.95
N GLU A 4 15.50 -16.84 14.23
CA GLU A 4 15.58 -16.25 12.90
C GLU A 4 16.40 -14.95 12.99
N ILE A 5 17.57 -14.94 12.37
CA ILE A 5 18.41 -13.75 12.27
C ILE A 5 17.62 -12.73 11.45
N ILE A 6 17.04 -11.74 12.13
CA ILE A 6 16.28 -10.68 11.47
C ILE A 6 17.22 -9.85 10.59
N ASN A 7 16.90 -9.77 9.31
CA ASN A 7 17.71 -8.98 8.39
C ASN A 7 17.56 -7.47 8.68
N THR A 8 18.46 -6.66 8.15
CA THR A 8 18.49 -5.21 8.43
C THR A 8 17.20 -4.49 8.02
N LEU A 9 16.52 -4.95 6.96
CA LEU A 9 15.30 -4.32 6.48
C LEU A 9 14.11 -4.62 7.39
N GLN A 10 13.91 -5.90 7.71
CA GLN A 10 12.91 -6.37 8.67
C GLN A 10 13.13 -5.74 10.05
N ARG A 11 14.39 -5.58 10.48
CA ARG A 11 14.72 -4.91 11.74
C ARG A 11 14.28 -3.45 11.73
N ARG A 12 14.52 -2.72 10.64
CA ARG A 12 14.13 -1.32 10.50
C ARG A 12 12.60 -1.15 10.44
N GLU A 13 11.92 -2.04 9.76
CA GLU A 13 10.45 -2.11 9.74
C GLU A 13 9.90 -2.29 11.16
N LYS A 14 10.41 -3.29 11.90
CA LYS A 14 10.02 -3.48 13.31
C LYS A 14 10.35 -2.28 14.21
N ILE A 15 11.42 -1.54 13.92
CA ILE A 15 11.73 -0.29 14.66
C ILE A 15 10.67 0.78 14.37
N ILE A 16 10.16 0.88 13.14
CA ILE A 16 9.06 1.77 12.80
C ILE A 16 7.81 1.33 13.55
N ASP A 17 7.44 0.04 13.51
CA ASP A 17 6.27 -0.47 14.24
C ASP A 17 6.32 -0.11 15.73
N LEU A 18 7.50 -0.21 16.36
CA LEU A 18 7.69 0.20 17.75
C LEU A 18 7.55 1.72 17.95
N LEU A 19 8.09 2.52 17.03
CA LEU A 19 7.92 3.98 17.04
C LEU A 19 6.46 4.41 16.88
N GLU A 20 5.67 3.69 16.09
CA GLU A 20 4.24 3.96 15.93
C GLU A 20 3.47 3.67 17.21
N ASN A 21 3.76 2.55 17.88
CA ASN A 21 3.05 2.14 19.08
C ASN A 21 3.48 2.90 20.34
N GLU A 22 4.77 3.24 20.46
CA GLU A 22 5.34 3.81 21.69
C GLU A 22 5.69 5.31 21.56
N ASN A 23 5.51 5.91 20.39
CA ASN A 23 5.96 7.25 19.97
C ASN A 23 7.48 7.49 20.03
N THR A 24 8.20 6.83 20.93
CA THR A 24 9.63 6.98 21.18
C THR A 24 10.26 5.64 21.49
N VAL A 25 11.51 5.45 21.06
CA VAL A 25 12.30 4.24 21.34
C VAL A 25 13.72 4.61 21.76
N SER A 26 14.35 3.80 22.62
CA SER A 26 15.74 4.00 23.04
C SER A 26 16.69 3.01 22.38
N VAL A 27 17.93 3.45 22.12
CA VAL A 27 18.98 2.61 21.50
C VAL A 27 19.24 1.34 22.33
N ASN A 28 19.24 1.48 23.65
CA ASN A 28 19.49 0.36 24.57
C ASN A 28 18.37 -0.68 24.53
N LYS A 29 17.10 -0.24 24.45
CA LYS A 29 15.95 -1.15 24.33
C LYS A 29 16.02 -1.94 23.02
N LEU A 30 16.24 -1.26 21.89
CA LEU A 30 16.31 -1.90 20.58
C LEU A 30 17.52 -2.85 20.46
N SER A 31 18.67 -2.48 21.03
CA SER A 31 19.88 -3.31 21.01
C SER A 31 19.65 -4.65 21.73
N LYS A 32 18.98 -4.62 22.89
CA LYS A 32 18.57 -5.82 23.62
C LYS A 32 17.51 -6.63 22.86
N LEU A 33 16.50 -5.95 22.31
CA LEU A 33 15.37 -6.61 21.63
C LEU A 33 15.81 -7.39 20.39
N PHE A 34 16.72 -6.83 19.59
CA PHE A 34 17.17 -7.45 18.35
C PHE A 34 18.49 -8.20 18.48
N ASN A 35 19.07 -8.26 19.69
CA ASN A 35 20.36 -8.88 19.95
C ASN A 35 21.48 -8.38 19.01
N VAL A 36 21.56 -7.06 18.81
CA VAL A 36 22.60 -6.40 17.98
C VAL A 36 23.28 -5.27 18.73
N SER A 37 24.47 -4.86 18.27
CA SER A 37 25.21 -3.77 18.91
C SER A 37 24.45 -2.43 18.89
N THR A 38 24.72 -1.57 19.88
CA THR A 38 24.19 -0.20 19.90
C THR A 38 24.66 0.62 18.69
N VAL A 39 25.81 0.29 18.10
CA VAL A 39 26.30 0.89 16.85
C VAL A 39 25.39 0.52 15.67
N THR A 40 24.99 -0.75 15.57
CA THR A 40 24.04 -1.23 14.56
C THR A 40 22.71 -0.49 14.66
N ILE A 41 22.14 -0.38 15.88
CA ILE A 41 20.89 0.37 16.10
C ILE A 41 21.04 1.85 15.75
N ARG A 42 22.15 2.50 16.13
CA ARG A 42 22.39 3.91 15.75
C ARG A 42 22.45 4.09 14.24
N ASN A 43 23.03 3.14 13.50
CA ASN A 43 23.05 3.16 12.05
C ASN A 43 21.65 2.98 11.45
N ASP A 44 20.84 2.08 12.02
CA ASP A 44 19.44 1.90 11.61
C ASP A 44 18.61 3.16 11.86
N LEU A 45 18.73 3.79 13.03
CA LEU A 45 18.04 5.04 13.33
C LEU A 45 18.50 6.21 12.45
N ARG A 46 19.80 6.31 12.13
CA ARG A 46 20.30 7.31 11.15
C ARG A 46 19.69 7.08 9.77
N TYR A 47 19.57 5.83 9.34
CA TYR A 47 18.94 5.50 8.07
C TYR A 47 17.46 5.94 8.07
N LEU A 48 16.73 5.62 9.13
CA LEU A 48 15.31 5.99 9.29
C LEU A 48 15.11 7.51 9.32
N GLU A 49 16.00 8.26 9.98
CA GLU A 49 15.99 9.72 9.96
C GLU A 49 16.23 10.28 8.56
N LYS A 50 17.24 9.76 7.84
CA LYS A 50 17.51 10.17 6.45
C LYS A 50 16.33 9.89 5.52
N LYS A 51 15.54 8.85 5.81
CA LYS A 51 14.31 8.52 5.08
C LYS A 51 13.08 9.31 5.55
N GLY A 52 13.22 10.11 6.60
CA GLY A 52 12.12 10.89 7.18
C GLY A 52 11.14 10.05 7.99
N CYS A 53 11.44 8.80 8.33
CA CYS A 53 10.57 7.93 9.12
C CYS A 53 10.59 8.30 10.61
N ALA A 54 11.74 8.76 11.10
CA ALA A 54 11.97 9.07 12.51
C ALA A 54 12.75 10.38 12.67
N LEU A 55 12.61 11.02 13.82
CA LEU A 55 13.43 12.13 14.28
C LEU A 55 14.34 11.61 15.38
N ARG A 56 15.66 11.78 15.27
CA ARG A 56 16.55 11.32 16.35
C ARG A 56 16.44 12.23 17.56
N SER A 57 16.49 11.60 18.73
CA SER A 57 16.51 12.26 20.03
C SER A 57 17.73 11.78 20.82
N TYR A 58 18.03 12.43 21.96
CA TYR A 58 19.16 12.01 22.79
C TYR A 58 18.94 10.58 23.31
N GLY A 59 19.79 9.65 22.84
CA GLY A 59 19.71 8.23 23.23
C GLY A 59 18.65 7.38 22.50
N GLY A 60 17.96 7.93 21.49
CA GLY A 60 16.83 7.25 20.85
C GLY A 60 16.33 7.90 19.56
N ALA A 61 15.05 7.66 19.25
CA ALA A 61 14.33 8.32 18.17
C ALA A 61 12.84 8.44 18.51
N MET A 62 12.15 9.34 17.80
CA MET A 62 10.71 9.59 17.86
C MET A 62 10.10 9.46 16.46
N ILE A 63 8.81 9.13 16.36
CA ILE A 63 8.13 9.01 15.06
C ILE A 63 8.05 10.38 14.36
N ASN A 64 8.29 10.42 13.04
CA ASN A 64 7.99 11.63 12.26
C ASN A 64 6.49 11.67 11.93
N LYS A 65 5.77 12.68 12.44
CA LYS A 65 4.32 12.80 12.19
C LYS A 65 3.93 13.03 10.72
N ALA A 66 4.87 13.47 9.88
CA ALA A 66 4.66 13.60 8.43
C ALA A 66 4.77 12.25 7.68
N PHE A 67 5.15 11.18 8.37
CA PHE A 67 5.27 9.84 7.83
C PHE A 67 3.93 9.11 7.82
N ALA A 68 3.67 8.34 6.76
CA ALA A 68 2.46 7.53 6.69
C ALA A 68 2.56 6.32 7.63
N LEU A 69 1.65 6.26 8.62
CA LEU A 69 1.60 5.22 9.65
C LEU A 69 0.84 3.98 9.20
N ASP A 70 1.24 2.81 9.71
CA ASP A 70 0.61 1.52 9.46
C ASP A 70 -0.65 1.30 10.31
N LYS A 71 -1.73 2.00 9.94
CA LYS A 71 -3.02 1.85 10.63
C LYS A 71 -3.76 0.56 10.22
N PRO A 72 -4.54 -0.04 11.14
CA PRO A 72 -5.45 -1.13 10.80
C PRO A 72 -6.38 -0.77 9.64
N LEU A 73 -6.70 -1.75 8.79
CA LEU A 73 -7.57 -1.56 7.62
C LEU A 73 -8.93 -0.99 8.03
N LEU A 74 -9.49 -1.46 9.13
CA LEU A 74 -10.78 -0.98 9.67
C LEU A 74 -10.74 0.50 10.08
N ASP A 75 -9.59 0.98 10.57
CA ASP A 75 -9.43 2.40 10.87
C ASP A 75 -9.23 3.19 9.58
N LYS A 76 -8.43 2.66 8.65
CA LYS A 76 -8.26 3.26 7.32
C LYS A 76 -9.61 3.39 6.62
N SER A 77 -10.47 2.38 6.61
CA SER A 77 -11.76 2.40 5.89
C SER A 77 -12.74 3.47 6.41
N ARG A 78 -12.64 3.85 7.69
CA ARG A 78 -13.45 4.92 8.29
C ARG A 78 -12.94 6.32 7.94
N ILE A 79 -11.63 6.49 7.76
CA ILE A 79 -11.03 7.78 7.40
C ILE A 79 -11.35 8.11 5.94
N ASN A 80 -11.94 9.30 5.72
CA ASN A 80 -12.34 9.78 4.39
C ASN A 80 -13.24 8.79 3.64
N SER A 81 -14.12 8.07 4.36
CA SER A 81 -14.94 6.99 3.80
C SER A 81 -15.78 7.44 2.60
N ASP A 82 -16.47 8.58 2.70
CA ASP A 82 -17.30 9.12 1.61
C ASP A 82 -16.48 9.40 0.34
N ILE A 83 -15.28 9.97 0.50
CA ILE A 83 -14.35 10.22 -0.59
C ILE A 83 -13.89 8.89 -1.21
N LYS A 84 -13.56 7.89 -0.40
CA LYS A 84 -13.15 6.58 -0.89
C LYS A 84 -14.23 5.88 -1.68
N HIS A 85 -15.50 6.01 -1.27
CA HIS A 85 -16.63 5.48 -2.04
C HIS A 85 -16.76 6.15 -3.41
N LYS A 86 -16.61 7.47 -3.50
CA LYS A 86 -16.61 8.19 -4.79
C LYS A 86 -15.46 7.75 -5.69
N ILE A 87 -14.24 7.65 -5.14
CA ILE A 87 -13.06 7.16 -5.86
C ILE A 87 -13.30 5.73 -6.34
N ALA A 88 -13.80 4.87 -5.47
CA ALA A 88 -14.06 3.47 -5.75
C ALA A 88 -15.14 3.29 -6.83
N GLN A 89 -16.18 4.12 -6.82
CA GLN A 89 -17.20 4.11 -7.87
C GLN A 89 -16.59 4.48 -9.23
N LYS A 90 -15.83 5.57 -9.32
CA LYS A 90 -15.12 5.92 -10.58
C LYS A 90 -14.13 4.85 -11.02
N ALA A 91 -13.46 4.20 -10.08
CA ALA A 91 -12.56 3.09 -10.37
C ALA A 91 -13.33 1.90 -10.97
N ALA A 92 -14.50 1.57 -10.43
CA ALA A 92 -15.36 0.50 -10.95
C ALA A 92 -15.95 0.82 -12.33
N ASP A 93 -16.19 2.10 -12.65
CA ASP A 93 -16.61 2.53 -13.99
C ASP A 93 -15.55 2.23 -15.06
N MET A 94 -14.27 2.16 -14.68
CA MET A 94 -13.17 1.80 -15.59
C MET A 94 -13.02 0.28 -15.82
N VAL A 95 -13.79 -0.54 -15.10
CA VAL A 95 -13.81 -2.00 -15.28
C VAL A 95 -14.81 -2.34 -16.38
N ASN A 96 -14.38 -3.11 -17.37
CA ASN A 96 -15.22 -3.62 -18.43
C ASN A 96 -15.57 -5.09 -18.19
N ASP A 97 -16.66 -5.55 -18.80
CA ASP A 97 -16.98 -6.97 -18.84
C ASP A 97 -15.85 -7.75 -19.53
N GLY A 98 -15.51 -8.93 -19.00
CA GLY A 98 -14.40 -9.76 -19.49
C GLY A 98 -13.00 -9.33 -19.06
N ASP A 99 -12.86 -8.25 -18.28
CA ASP A 99 -11.55 -7.85 -17.76
C ASP A 99 -10.97 -8.90 -16.80
N ARG A 100 -9.63 -8.95 -16.76
CA ARG A 100 -8.86 -9.57 -15.68
C ARG A 100 -8.22 -8.47 -14.87
N ILE A 101 -8.64 -8.30 -13.61
CA ILE A 101 -8.17 -7.20 -12.76
C ILE A 101 -7.49 -7.73 -11.50
N ILE A 102 -6.55 -6.93 -10.98
CA ILE A 102 -6.05 -7.07 -9.61
C ILE A 102 -6.67 -5.99 -8.73
N LEU A 103 -7.20 -6.39 -7.58
CA LEU A 103 -7.52 -5.51 -6.46
C LEU A 103 -6.51 -5.76 -5.33
N ASP A 104 -5.71 -4.75 -4.99
CA ASP A 104 -4.82 -4.83 -3.83
C ASP A 104 -5.60 -4.87 -2.49
N SER A 105 -4.89 -4.89 -1.37
CA SER A 105 -5.49 -4.92 -0.03
C SER A 105 -5.84 -3.57 0.59
N GLY A 106 -5.93 -2.52 -0.20
CA GLY A 106 -6.26 -1.18 0.26
C GLY A 106 -7.71 -1.03 0.76
N SER A 107 -7.95 -0.03 1.61
CA SER A 107 -9.33 0.28 2.04
C SER A 107 -10.18 0.85 0.91
N THR A 108 -9.56 1.55 -0.04
CA THR A 108 -10.27 2.15 -1.18
C THR A 108 -10.58 1.11 -2.25
N THR A 109 -9.68 0.13 -2.45
CA THR A 109 -9.94 -1.02 -3.35
C THR A 109 -11.01 -1.93 -2.78
N ALA A 110 -11.03 -2.16 -1.47
CA ALA A 110 -12.14 -2.86 -0.83
C ALA A 110 -13.49 -2.15 -1.06
N ALA A 111 -13.51 -0.82 -1.04
CA ALA A 111 -14.72 -0.04 -1.31
C ALA A 111 -15.21 -0.14 -2.77
N MET A 112 -14.43 -0.71 -3.70
CA MET A 112 -14.86 -0.93 -5.08
C MET A 112 -15.84 -2.09 -5.21
N VAL A 113 -15.74 -3.10 -4.32
CA VAL A 113 -16.47 -4.37 -4.44
C VAL A 113 -17.97 -4.20 -4.67
N PRO A 114 -18.70 -3.33 -3.93
CA PRO A 114 -20.14 -3.15 -4.14
C PRO A 114 -20.50 -2.60 -5.53
N TYR A 115 -19.57 -1.94 -6.22
CA TYR A 115 -19.79 -1.33 -7.53
C TYR A 115 -19.41 -2.26 -8.69
N LEU A 116 -18.83 -3.43 -8.40
CA LEU A 116 -18.48 -4.44 -9.41
C LEU A 116 -19.59 -5.46 -9.64
N ILE A 117 -20.67 -5.43 -8.85
CA ILE A 117 -21.68 -6.49 -8.80
C ILE A 117 -22.37 -6.79 -10.14
N ASN A 118 -22.46 -5.80 -11.03
CA ASN A 118 -23.13 -5.92 -12.33
C ASN A 118 -22.16 -6.27 -13.48
N LYS A 119 -20.86 -6.44 -13.21
CA LYS A 119 -19.87 -6.79 -14.23
C LYS A 119 -19.97 -8.27 -14.58
N GLN A 120 -19.87 -8.56 -15.87
CA GLN A 120 -20.01 -9.91 -16.42
C GLN A 120 -18.65 -10.48 -16.82
N ASN A 121 -18.45 -11.78 -16.62
CA ASN A 121 -17.23 -12.50 -17.00
C ASN A 121 -15.94 -11.88 -16.42
N LEU A 122 -16.01 -11.28 -15.23
CA LEU A 122 -14.90 -10.60 -14.60
C LEU A 122 -14.02 -11.61 -13.86
N ILE A 123 -12.70 -11.55 -14.06
CA ILE A 123 -11.74 -12.31 -13.26
C ILE A 123 -11.03 -11.33 -12.32
N VAL A 124 -11.18 -11.55 -11.02
CA VAL A 124 -10.53 -10.72 -9.99
C VAL A 124 -9.49 -11.54 -9.27
N LEU A 125 -8.23 -11.11 -9.33
CA LEU A 125 -7.22 -11.55 -8.39
C LEU A 125 -7.11 -10.56 -7.24
N THR A 126 -7.05 -11.05 -6.01
CA THR A 126 -6.73 -10.22 -4.85
C THR A 126 -5.85 -10.97 -3.86
N ASN A 127 -5.01 -10.23 -3.14
CA ASN A 127 -4.32 -10.74 -1.95
C ASN A 127 -5.05 -10.35 -0.65
N ALA A 128 -6.28 -9.86 -0.71
CA ALA A 128 -7.01 -9.41 0.47
C ALA A 128 -8.15 -10.37 0.83
N LEU A 129 -8.12 -10.89 2.07
CA LEU A 129 -9.08 -11.89 2.52
C LEU A 129 -10.52 -11.34 2.54
N ASN A 130 -10.69 -10.09 2.95
CA ASN A 130 -11.99 -9.43 2.97
C ASN A 130 -12.56 -9.23 1.57
N ILE A 131 -11.74 -8.77 0.61
CA ILE A 131 -12.18 -8.56 -0.78
C ILE A 131 -12.56 -9.90 -1.42
N ALA A 132 -11.74 -10.93 -1.21
CA ALA A 132 -12.03 -12.26 -1.73
C ALA A 132 -13.34 -12.82 -1.15
N TYR A 133 -13.56 -12.64 0.16
CA TYR A 133 -14.79 -13.05 0.82
C TYR A 133 -16.01 -12.30 0.25
N ASP A 134 -15.95 -10.97 0.17
CA ASP A 134 -17.07 -10.15 -0.30
C ASP A 134 -17.43 -10.42 -1.77
N LEU A 135 -16.43 -10.73 -2.61
CA LEU A 135 -16.66 -11.12 -4.01
C LEU A 135 -17.11 -12.57 -4.18
N SER A 136 -16.82 -13.46 -3.22
CA SER A 136 -17.12 -14.90 -3.34
C SER A 136 -18.61 -15.21 -3.44
N THR A 137 -19.48 -14.27 -3.05
CA THR A 137 -20.93 -14.42 -3.15
C THR A 137 -21.48 -14.06 -4.54
N ASN A 138 -20.67 -13.50 -5.44
CA ASN A 138 -21.09 -13.13 -6.80
C ASN A 138 -20.71 -14.24 -7.79
N THR A 139 -21.70 -14.81 -8.48
CA THR A 139 -21.50 -15.92 -9.42
C THR A 139 -20.90 -15.51 -10.76
N ASP A 140 -21.00 -14.22 -11.13
CA ASP A 140 -20.52 -13.71 -12.42
C ASP A 140 -19.05 -13.23 -12.35
N ILE A 141 -18.47 -13.26 -11.15
CA ILE A 141 -17.08 -12.88 -10.88
C ILE A 141 -16.28 -14.12 -10.46
N GLN A 142 -15.28 -14.49 -11.26
CA GLN A 142 -14.31 -15.49 -10.86
C GLN A 142 -13.26 -14.85 -9.93
N VAL A 143 -13.23 -15.29 -8.68
CA VAL A 143 -12.28 -14.78 -7.68
C VAL A 143 -11.08 -15.72 -7.55
N ILE A 144 -9.87 -15.16 -7.68
CA ILE A 144 -8.60 -15.82 -7.42
C ILE A 144 -7.97 -15.14 -6.20
N ILE A 145 -7.76 -15.90 -5.13
CA ILE A 145 -7.06 -15.43 -3.94
C ILE A 145 -5.65 -16.02 -3.88
N ALA A 146 -4.65 -15.17 -3.65
CA ALA A 146 -3.28 -15.65 -3.51
C ALA A 146 -3.09 -16.39 -2.17
N GLY A 147 -2.43 -17.57 -2.20
CA GLY A 147 -2.15 -18.36 -1.00
C GLY A 147 -0.86 -17.93 -0.29
N GLY A 148 -0.91 -17.68 1.03
CA GLY A 148 0.23 -17.24 1.83
C GLY A 148 -0.09 -16.92 3.30
N ASN A 149 0.73 -16.07 3.92
CA ASN A 149 0.61 -15.66 5.32
C ASN A 149 -0.35 -14.48 5.49
N VAL A 150 -1.32 -14.60 6.40
CA VAL A 150 -2.30 -13.53 6.67
C VAL A 150 -1.71 -12.47 7.60
N ARG A 151 -1.73 -11.21 7.15
CA ARG A 151 -1.45 -10.02 7.94
C ARG A 151 -2.73 -9.49 8.56
N LYS A 152 -2.87 -9.64 9.88
CA LYS A 152 -4.08 -9.25 10.63
C LYS A 152 -4.42 -7.76 10.52
N ASN A 153 -3.42 -6.88 10.39
CA ASN A 153 -3.63 -5.43 10.37
C ASN A 153 -4.35 -4.96 9.09
N SER A 154 -4.00 -5.53 7.93
CA SER A 154 -4.51 -5.17 6.61
C SER A 154 -5.46 -6.20 5.99
N TYR A 155 -5.63 -7.35 6.63
CA TYR A 155 -6.24 -8.56 6.03
C TYR A 155 -5.61 -9.01 4.71
N SER A 156 -4.37 -8.57 4.46
CA SER A 156 -3.62 -8.92 3.28
C SER A 156 -2.87 -10.24 3.46
N ILE A 157 -2.64 -10.93 2.35
CA ILE A 157 -1.90 -12.18 2.28
C ILE A 157 -0.54 -11.89 1.67
N SER A 158 0.51 -12.41 2.29
CA SER A 158 1.88 -12.18 1.88
C SER A 158 2.79 -13.40 1.91
N GLY A 159 3.96 -13.28 1.29
CA GLY A 159 4.98 -14.32 1.21
C GLY A 159 5.44 -14.60 -0.21
N GLU A 160 6.58 -15.28 -0.34
CA GLU A 160 7.19 -15.58 -1.64
C GLU A 160 6.27 -16.38 -2.56
N ASN A 161 5.48 -17.30 -1.99
CA ASN A 161 4.49 -18.08 -2.75
C ASN A 161 3.43 -17.18 -3.41
N VAL A 162 3.06 -16.05 -2.80
CA VAL A 162 2.13 -15.07 -3.38
C VAL A 162 2.75 -14.39 -4.59
N GLU A 163 4.02 -13.97 -4.46
CA GLU A 163 4.77 -13.36 -5.56
C GLU A 163 4.93 -14.31 -6.74
N GLN A 164 5.22 -15.59 -6.48
CA GLN A 164 5.34 -16.61 -7.53
C GLN A 164 3.99 -16.87 -8.21
N GLN A 165 2.90 -16.99 -7.44
CA GLN A 165 1.55 -17.16 -8.00
C GLN A 165 1.15 -15.98 -8.90
N LEU A 166 1.39 -14.74 -8.46
CA LEU A 166 1.08 -13.54 -9.26
C LEU A 166 1.76 -13.58 -10.64
N LYS A 167 3.01 -14.03 -10.70
CA LYS A 167 3.80 -14.12 -11.94
C LYS A 167 3.31 -15.19 -12.93
N MET A 168 2.41 -16.08 -12.52
CA MET A 168 1.80 -17.07 -13.40
C MET A 168 0.67 -16.50 -14.26
N TYR A 169 0.21 -15.28 -13.95
CA TYR A 169 -0.94 -14.65 -14.57
C TYR A 169 -0.55 -13.31 -15.21
N HIS A 170 -1.45 -12.80 -16.04
CA HIS A 170 -1.34 -11.50 -16.65
C HIS A 170 -2.70 -10.80 -16.60
N PHE A 171 -2.70 -9.53 -16.21
CA PHE A 171 -3.90 -8.77 -15.91
C PHE A 171 -4.00 -7.51 -16.77
N ASN A 172 -5.22 -7.16 -17.14
CA ASN A 172 -5.51 -5.96 -17.91
C ASN A 172 -5.33 -4.70 -17.05
N LYS A 173 -5.77 -4.76 -15.78
CA LYS A 173 -5.77 -3.60 -14.90
C LYS A 173 -5.38 -3.98 -13.48
N LEU A 174 -4.59 -3.12 -12.84
CA LEU A 174 -4.35 -3.14 -11.40
C LEU A 174 -4.98 -1.89 -10.78
N PHE A 175 -5.84 -2.08 -9.79
CA PHE A 175 -6.26 -1.02 -8.89
C PHE A 175 -5.41 -1.09 -7.62
N LEU A 176 -4.58 -0.08 -7.43
CA LEU A 176 -3.57 -0.03 -6.37
C LEU A 176 -3.91 1.07 -5.36
N GLY A 177 -4.18 0.69 -4.12
CA GLY A 177 -4.31 1.61 -3.00
C GLY A 177 -2.97 2.25 -2.62
N VAL A 178 -3.02 3.45 -2.05
CA VAL A 178 -1.81 4.23 -1.72
C VAL A 178 -1.83 4.70 -0.27
N ASP A 179 -0.72 4.48 0.44
CA ASP A 179 -0.51 5.03 1.78
C ASP A 179 0.30 6.33 1.79
N GLY A 180 1.19 6.52 0.81
CA GLY A 180 1.85 7.78 0.54
C GLY A 180 2.22 7.94 -0.93
N PHE A 181 1.98 9.14 -1.47
CA PHE A 181 2.24 9.50 -2.85
C PHE A 181 3.17 10.72 -2.90
N ASP A 182 4.41 10.54 -3.36
CA ASP A 182 5.41 11.62 -3.46
C ASP A 182 6.01 11.69 -4.87
N LEU A 183 6.11 12.88 -5.43
CA LEU A 183 6.58 13.12 -6.80
C LEU A 183 7.99 12.57 -7.10
N ASN A 184 8.86 12.50 -6.09
CA ASN A 184 10.23 12.04 -6.26
C ASN A 184 10.41 10.56 -5.93
N VAL A 185 9.70 10.08 -4.90
CA VAL A 185 9.86 8.71 -4.38
C VAL A 185 8.90 7.72 -5.06
N GLY A 186 7.70 8.18 -5.42
CA GLY A 186 6.64 7.38 -6.01
C GLY A 186 5.53 6.99 -5.02
N ILE A 187 4.89 5.86 -5.29
CA ILE A 187 3.91 5.23 -4.39
C ILE A 187 4.67 4.50 -3.29
N THR A 188 4.23 4.69 -2.05
CA THR A 188 4.85 4.10 -0.86
C THR A 188 3.82 3.49 0.08
N THR A 189 4.23 2.44 0.81
CA THR A 189 3.48 1.75 1.87
C THR A 189 4.40 1.52 3.08
N PRO A 190 3.87 1.45 4.32
CA PRO A 190 4.70 1.25 5.51
C PRO A 190 5.28 -0.16 5.60
N ASN A 191 4.64 -1.14 4.96
CA ASN A 191 4.98 -2.54 5.12
C ASN A 191 5.83 -3.08 3.95
N PHE A 192 6.92 -3.77 4.25
CA PHE A 192 7.83 -4.30 3.23
C PHE A 192 7.21 -5.46 2.43
N ALA A 193 6.53 -6.37 3.12
CA ALA A 193 5.91 -7.53 2.47
C ALA A 193 4.77 -7.08 1.53
N GLU A 194 3.99 -6.07 1.93
CA GLU A 194 2.99 -5.43 1.07
C GLU A 194 3.63 -4.75 -0.14
N ALA A 195 4.73 -4.01 0.07
CA ALA A 195 5.44 -3.36 -1.02
C ALA A 195 6.00 -4.35 -2.06
N ALA A 196 6.50 -5.50 -1.60
CA ALA A 196 7.01 -6.56 -2.47
C ALA A 196 5.91 -7.14 -3.35
N ILE A 197 4.74 -7.41 -2.78
CA ILE A 197 3.60 -7.97 -3.52
C ILE A 197 3.05 -6.95 -4.50
N ASN A 198 2.81 -5.72 -4.06
CA ASN A 198 2.26 -4.66 -4.91
C ASN A 198 3.19 -4.35 -6.09
N LYS A 199 4.51 -4.48 -5.91
CA LYS A 199 5.48 -4.43 -7.03
C LYS A 199 5.26 -5.51 -8.06
N VAL A 200 5.07 -6.75 -7.62
CA VAL A 200 4.80 -7.86 -8.54
C VAL A 200 3.46 -7.63 -9.24
N MET A 201 2.44 -7.15 -8.53
CA MET A 201 1.16 -6.77 -9.14
C MET A 201 1.33 -5.72 -10.25
N CYS A 202 2.16 -4.69 -10.03
CA CYS A 202 2.50 -3.70 -11.06
C CYS A 202 3.17 -4.35 -12.28
N GLN A 203 4.07 -5.32 -12.07
CA GLN A 203 4.82 -5.97 -13.14
C GLN A 203 3.96 -6.88 -14.04
N VAL A 204 2.87 -7.45 -13.51
CA VAL A 204 2.01 -8.40 -14.23
C VAL A 204 0.74 -7.76 -14.81
N SER A 205 0.65 -6.43 -14.78
CA SER A 205 -0.54 -5.68 -15.19
C SER A 205 -0.24 -4.67 -16.30
N ASP A 206 -1.08 -4.63 -17.33
CA ASP A 206 -0.93 -3.68 -18.45
C ASP A 206 -1.17 -2.23 -18.03
N HIS A 207 -2.21 -2.00 -17.22
CA HIS A 207 -2.65 -0.67 -16.81
C HIS A 207 -2.67 -0.54 -15.29
N ILE A 208 -1.71 0.21 -14.75
CA ILE A 208 -1.65 0.52 -13.32
C ILE A 208 -2.48 1.77 -13.03
N ILE A 209 -3.53 1.60 -12.22
CA ILE A 209 -4.46 2.63 -11.78
C ILE A 209 -4.28 2.83 -10.27
N ALA A 210 -3.65 3.92 -9.88
CA ALA A 210 -3.51 4.25 -8.46
C ALA A 210 -4.78 4.96 -7.96
N ILE A 211 -5.35 4.49 -6.85
CA ILE A 211 -6.56 5.05 -6.26
C ILE A 211 -6.26 5.57 -4.85
N THR A 212 -6.48 6.87 -4.64
CA THR A 212 -6.07 7.51 -3.39
C THR A 212 -6.84 8.80 -3.13
N ASP A 213 -7.16 9.06 -1.87
CA ASP A 213 -7.65 10.38 -1.47
C ASP A 213 -6.50 11.41 -1.39
N SER A 214 -6.88 12.67 -1.50
CA SER A 214 -5.99 13.83 -1.56
C SER A 214 -5.08 13.97 -0.34
N SER A 215 -5.47 13.40 0.81
CA SER A 215 -4.67 13.47 2.02
C SER A 215 -3.34 12.71 1.93
N LYS A 216 -3.17 11.82 0.94
CA LYS A 216 -1.98 10.97 0.75
C LYS A 216 -0.88 11.61 -0.09
N PHE A 217 -1.16 12.68 -0.83
CA PHE A 217 -0.15 13.40 -1.60
C PHE A 217 0.82 14.13 -0.67
N GLY A 218 2.11 14.12 -1.02
CA GLY A 218 3.19 14.66 -0.19
C GLY A 218 3.61 13.74 0.96
N ARG A 219 2.91 12.63 1.19
CA ARG A 219 3.31 11.65 2.20
C ARG A 219 4.31 10.66 1.64
N LYS A 220 5.24 10.28 2.51
CA LYS A 220 6.18 9.18 2.27
C LYS A 220 5.95 8.10 3.31
N SER A 221 6.14 6.87 2.90
CA SER A 221 6.19 5.71 3.79
C SER A 221 7.48 4.92 3.63
N PHE A 222 7.63 3.82 4.38
CA PHE A 222 8.92 3.14 4.54
C PHE A 222 9.41 2.51 3.25
N CYS A 223 8.48 1.88 2.54
CA CYS A 223 8.77 1.06 1.38
C CYS A 223 8.15 1.69 0.13
N THR A 224 8.98 1.89 -0.89
CA THR A 224 8.53 2.26 -2.23
C THR A 224 7.95 1.04 -2.92
N ILE A 225 6.73 1.18 -3.44
CA ILE A 225 6.08 0.22 -4.34
C ILE A 225 6.57 0.50 -5.76
N GLU A 226 6.18 1.64 -6.34
CA GLU A 226 6.43 1.92 -7.74
C GLU A 226 6.72 3.41 -7.96
N LYS A 227 7.51 3.72 -8.99
CA LYS A 227 7.75 5.09 -9.43
C LYS A 227 6.54 5.66 -10.17
N ILE A 228 6.35 6.97 -10.09
CA ILE A 228 5.19 7.65 -10.69
C ILE A 228 5.11 7.47 -12.20
N ASN A 229 6.25 7.42 -12.89
CA ASN A 229 6.30 7.28 -14.34
C ASN A 229 5.79 5.93 -14.87
N HIS A 230 5.59 4.92 -14.01
CA HIS A 230 4.99 3.65 -14.39
C HIS A 230 3.47 3.60 -14.12
N ILE A 231 2.91 4.62 -13.46
CA ILE A 231 1.46 4.75 -13.26
C ILE A 231 0.86 5.41 -14.48
N LYS A 232 -0.24 4.85 -15.01
CA LYS A 232 -0.92 5.45 -16.17
C LYS A 232 -2.10 6.33 -15.79
N THR A 233 -2.83 5.95 -14.74
CA THR A 233 -4.00 6.69 -14.25
C THR A 233 -3.98 6.83 -12.73
N ILE A 234 -4.43 7.98 -12.24
CA ILE A 234 -4.67 8.25 -10.83
C ILE A 234 -6.12 8.69 -10.65
N ILE A 235 -6.81 8.08 -9.70
CA ILE A 235 -8.18 8.48 -9.30
C ILE A 235 -8.11 9.07 -7.88
N THR A 236 -8.59 10.30 -7.73
CA THR A 236 -8.55 11.07 -6.48
C THR A 236 -9.75 11.99 -6.33
N ASP A 237 -9.93 12.65 -5.18
CA ASP A 237 -10.86 13.76 -5.01
C ASP A 237 -10.27 15.11 -5.44
N SER A 238 -11.16 16.09 -5.59
CA SER A 238 -10.91 17.46 -6.05
C SER A 238 -9.95 18.27 -5.16
N ASN A 239 -9.67 17.82 -3.93
CA ASN A 239 -8.70 18.48 -3.05
C ASN A 239 -7.23 18.09 -3.33
N ILE A 240 -6.94 17.39 -4.43
CA ILE A 240 -5.55 17.14 -4.86
C ILE A 240 -4.76 18.47 -4.91
N PRO A 241 -3.54 18.53 -4.35
CA PRO A 241 -2.73 19.74 -4.43
C PRO A 241 -2.46 20.15 -5.89
N LYS A 242 -2.63 21.44 -6.22
CA LYS A 242 -2.49 21.96 -7.60
C LYS A 242 -1.14 21.64 -8.24
N ASP A 243 -0.06 21.68 -7.45
CA ASP A 243 1.28 21.36 -7.93
C ASP A 243 1.40 19.88 -8.32
N TYR A 244 0.75 18.98 -7.56
CA TYR A 244 0.68 17.56 -7.90
C TYR A 244 -0.12 17.33 -9.17
N LEU A 245 -1.31 17.93 -9.30
CA LEU A 245 -2.14 17.81 -10.49
C LEU A 245 -1.38 18.25 -11.75
N THR A 246 -0.77 19.43 -11.71
CA THR A 246 0.02 19.98 -12.82
C THR A 246 1.18 19.07 -13.20
N GLN A 247 1.92 18.56 -12.22
CA GLN A 247 3.07 17.68 -12.49
C GLN A 247 2.65 16.33 -13.06
N LEU A 248 1.57 15.72 -12.53
CA LEU A 248 1.05 14.45 -13.04
C LEU A 248 0.60 14.58 -14.50
N GLN A 249 -0.12 15.66 -14.83
CA GLN A 249 -0.53 15.95 -16.20
C GLN A 249 0.68 16.18 -17.12
N THR A 250 1.71 16.89 -16.64
CA THR A 250 2.97 17.10 -17.39
C THR A 250 3.69 15.79 -17.68
N LEU A 251 3.58 14.81 -16.77
CA LEU A 251 4.13 13.46 -16.94
C LEU A 251 3.26 12.55 -17.84
N GLY A 252 2.15 13.06 -18.38
CA GLY A 252 1.23 12.29 -19.22
C GLY A 252 0.40 11.25 -18.46
N ILE A 253 0.26 11.43 -17.15
CA ILE A 253 -0.59 10.61 -16.28
C ILE A 253 -2.00 11.17 -16.32
N ASP A 254 -2.96 10.28 -16.57
CA ASP A 254 -4.37 10.62 -16.56
C ASP A 254 -4.87 10.78 -15.12
N VAL A 255 -5.44 11.94 -14.80
CA VAL A 255 -5.93 12.24 -13.44
C VAL A 255 -7.44 12.38 -13.47
N VAL A 256 -8.12 11.40 -12.88
CA VAL A 256 -9.57 11.33 -12.77
C VAL A 256 -10.00 11.89 -11.41
N ILE A 257 -10.84 12.92 -11.42
CA ILE A 257 -11.43 13.50 -10.22
C ILE A 257 -12.78 12.83 -9.94
N SER A 258 -12.97 12.37 -8.72
CA SER A 258 -14.08 11.48 -8.35
C SER A 258 -15.35 12.17 -7.85
N ASP A 259 -15.25 13.42 -7.46
CA ASP A 259 -16.30 14.21 -6.82
C ASP A 259 -16.77 15.41 -7.66
N ILE A 260 -16.50 15.36 -8.97
CA ILE A 260 -17.00 16.28 -10.00
C ILE A 260 -18.09 15.59 -10.84
#